data_AF-A0A9E5EWJ0-F1
#
_entry.id   AF-A0A9E5EWJ0-F1
#
_cell.length_a   1.000
_cell.length_b   1.000
_cell.length_c   1.000
_cell.angle_alpha   90.00
_cell.angle_beta   90.00
_cell.angle_gamma   90.00
#
_symmetry.space_group_name_H-M   'P 1'
#
loop_
_entity.id
_entity.type
_entity.pdbx_description
1 polymer ?
#
loop_
_entity_poly.entity_id
_entity_poly.type
_entity_poly.pdbx_seq_one_letter_code
_entity_poly.pdbx_strand_id
1 'polypeptide(L)'
;MAPKDKKTSLTTTEGIGRAPNRAMLRAVGFHDDDFDRPIIGVASLFSDITPCNAHLDRLARKGIEGIRTGGGVPQIYGAPTASDGIMMGHQGMRYSLVSREVIADSLEV
;
A
#
# COMPACT_ATOMS: atom_id res chain seq x y z
N MET A 1 -5.53 8.66 21.95
CA MET A 1 -6.25 8.30 20.71
C MET A 1 -6.26 9.53 19.82
N ALA A 2 -5.82 9.45 18.55
CA ALA A 2 -5.86 10.60 17.66
C ALA A 2 -7.32 11.08 17.47
N PRO A 3 -7.58 12.41 17.38
CA PRO A 3 -8.93 12.94 17.19
C PRO A 3 -9.61 12.30 15.96
N LYS A 4 -10.89 11.92 16.11
CA LYS A 4 -11.67 11.24 15.05
C LYS A 4 -11.70 12.08 13.76
N ASP A 5 -11.73 13.40 13.90
CA ASP A 5 -11.91 14.41 12.84
C ASP A 5 -10.77 14.54 11.83
N LYS A 6 -9.66 13.78 11.99
CA LYS A 6 -8.49 13.84 11.08
C LYS A 6 -8.24 12.55 10.29
N LYS A 7 -9.14 11.56 10.35
CA LYS A 7 -8.95 10.28 9.65
C LYS A 7 -9.56 10.32 8.25
N THR A 8 -8.72 10.31 7.20
CA THR A 8 -9.15 10.21 5.79
C THR A 8 -9.97 8.96 5.50
N SER A 9 -9.77 7.87 6.24
CA SER A 9 -10.54 6.63 6.07
C SER A 9 -12.04 6.80 6.29
N LEU A 10 -12.48 7.77 7.10
CA LEU A 10 -13.90 8.02 7.38
C LEU A 10 -14.70 8.38 6.12
N THR A 11 -14.04 8.95 5.10
CA THR A 11 -14.66 9.25 3.80
C THR A 11 -15.28 8.02 3.12
N THR A 12 -14.77 6.82 3.43
CA THR A 12 -15.22 5.55 2.84
C THR A 12 -15.83 4.59 3.86
N THR A 13 -15.71 4.86 5.16
CA THR A 13 -16.22 3.96 6.21
C THR A 13 -17.41 4.52 6.98
N GLU A 14 -17.55 5.85 7.11
CA GLU A 14 -18.54 6.46 8.00
C GLU A 14 -19.86 6.84 7.29
N GLY A 15 -20.98 6.65 7.99
CA GLY A 15 -22.31 7.01 7.53
C GLY A 15 -23.02 5.92 6.72
N ILE A 16 -24.35 6.06 6.61
CA ILE A 16 -25.23 5.10 5.94
C ILE A 16 -24.87 4.97 4.45
N GLY A 17 -24.56 6.09 3.79
CA GLY A 17 -24.19 6.13 2.37
C GLY A 17 -22.90 5.38 2.00
N ARG A 18 -22.10 4.95 2.98
CA ARG A 18 -20.88 4.16 2.77
C ARG A 18 -21.05 2.66 2.97
N ALA A 19 -22.29 2.18 3.08
CA ALA A 19 -22.61 0.75 3.10
C ALA A 19 -21.95 -0.07 1.97
N PRO A 20 -21.97 0.34 0.67
CA PRO A 20 -21.32 -0.45 -0.38
C PRO A 20 -19.79 -0.51 -0.24
N ASN A 21 -19.16 0.60 0.17
CA ASN A 21 -17.72 0.64 0.45
C ASN A 21 -17.34 -0.35 1.56
N ARG A 22 -18.09 -0.34 2.68
CA ARG A 22 -17.88 -1.30 3.78
C ARG A 22 -18.09 -2.75 3.33
N ALA A 23 -19.03 -3.02 2.42
CA ALA A 23 -19.22 -4.37 1.88
C ALA A 23 -17.98 -4.87 1.12
N MET A 24 -17.35 -4.02 0.30
CA MET A 24 -16.09 -4.34 -0.38
C MET A 24 -14.93 -4.53 0.61
N LEU A 25 -14.82 -3.68 1.63
CA LEU A 25 -13.79 -3.81 2.66
C LEU A 25 -13.94 -5.11 3.46
N ARG A 26 -15.17 -5.55 3.74
CA ARG A 26 -15.43 -6.85 4.38
C ARG A 26 -14.95 -8.02 3.53
N ALA A 27 -15.09 -7.94 2.21
CA ALA A 27 -14.62 -8.98 1.30
C ALA A 27 -13.09 -9.18 1.34
N VAL A 28 -12.33 -8.15 1.74
CA VAL A 28 -10.87 -8.22 1.96
C VAL A 28 -10.48 -8.42 3.43
N GLY A 29 -11.44 -8.75 4.29
CA GLY A 29 -11.19 -9.19 5.66
C GLY A 29 -11.39 -8.15 6.76
N PHE A 30 -12.06 -7.02 6.49
CA PHE A 30 -12.45 -6.07 7.53
C PHE A 30 -13.61 -6.59 8.38
N HIS A 31 -13.52 -6.34 9.68
CA HIS A 31 -14.60 -6.57 10.65
C HIS A 31 -15.20 -5.25 11.13
N ASP A 32 -16.28 -5.31 11.92
CA ASP A 32 -17.01 -4.12 12.38
C ASP A 32 -16.08 -3.16 13.14
N ASP A 33 -15.26 -3.70 14.04
CA ASP A 33 -14.32 -2.95 14.87
C ASP A 33 -13.18 -2.29 14.04
N ASP A 34 -12.94 -2.75 12.82
CA ASP A 34 -11.89 -2.22 11.95
C ASP A 34 -12.28 -0.86 11.35
N PHE A 35 -13.57 -0.54 11.24
CA PHE A 35 -14.03 0.72 10.63
C PHE A 35 -13.77 1.97 11.48
N ASP A 36 -13.55 1.80 12.77
CA ASP A 36 -13.17 2.88 13.69
C ASP A 36 -11.63 3.02 13.84
N ARG A 37 -10.86 2.08 13.28
CA ARG A 37 -9.40 2.03 13.36
C ARG A 37 -8.75 2.74 12.15
N PRO A 38 -7.51 3.27 12.27
CA PRO A 38 -6.83 3.86 11.14
C PRO A 38 -6.47 2.78 10.11
N ILE A 39 -6.87 3.01 8.85
CA ILE A 39 -6.47 2.18 7.71
C ILE A 39 -5.11 2.68 7.22
N ILE A 40 -4.12 1.79 7.16
CA ILE A 40 -2.74 2.13 6.80
C ILE A 40 -2.36 1.40 5.52
N GLY A 41 -2.08 2.16 4.47
CA GLY A 41 -1.50 1.63 3.24
C GLY A 41 -0.05 1.17 3.46
N VAL A 42 0.27 -0.03 2.99
CA VAL A 42 1.63 -0.59 2.98
C VAL A 42 2.05 -0.76 1.53
N ALA A 43 2.73 0.26 0.99
CA ALA A 43 3.27 0.23 -0.36
C ALA A 43 4.53 -0.66 -0.41
N SER A 44 4.42 -1.80 -1.11
CA SER A 44 5.52 -2.75 -1.32
C SER A 44 5.89 -2.81 -2.79
N LEU A 45 7.15 -2.49 -3.11
CA LEU A 45 7.71 -2.65 -4.45
C LEU A 45 8.43 -4.00 -4.58
N PHE A 46 7.93 -5.05 -3.93
CA PHE A 46 8.47 -6.40 -4.05
C PHE A 46 8.47 -6.84 -5.52
N SER A 47 9.60 -7.41 -5.95
CA SER A 47 9.73 -7.99 -7.27
C SER A 47 10.93 -8.93 -7.32
N ASP A 48 10.77 -10.04 -8.04
CA ASP A 48 11.83 -11.01 -8.31
C ASP A 48 12.71 -10.61 -9.52
N ILE A 49 12.44 -9.47 -10.16
CA ILE A 49 13.26 -8.99 -11.30
C ILE A 49 14.63 -8.47 -10.85
N THR A 50 14.83 -8.17 -9.56
CA THR A 50 16.08 -7.62 -9.03
C THR A 50 16.30 -7.97 -7.56
N PRO A 51 17.55 -8.29 -7.14
CA PRO A 51 17.85 -8.57 -5.74
C PRO A 51 17.54 -7.39 -4.81
N CYS A 52 17.54 -6.16 -5.32
CA CYS A 52 17.22 -4.95 -4.56
C CYS A 52 15.80 -4.98 -3.95
N ASN A 53 14.87 -5.70 -4.59
CA ASN A 53 13.45 -5.67 -4.24
C ASN A 53 12.89 -7.02 -3.79
N ALA A 54 13.59 -8.12 -4.07
CA ALA A 54 13.14 -9.49 -3.79
C ALA A 54 12.85 -9.76 -2.30
N HIS A 55 13.45 -8.99 -1.39
CA HIS A 55 13.27 -9.17 0.06
C HIS A 55 12.16 -8.28 0.66
N LEU A 56 11.56 -7.39 -0.13
CA LEU A 56 10.60 -6.41 0.39
C LEU A 56 9.29 -7.04 0.88
N ASP A 57 8.87 -8.20 0.36
CA ASP A 57 7.68 -8.91 0.87
C ASP A 57 7.83 -9.26 2.36
N ARG A 58 9.02 -9.72 2.77
CA ARG A 58 9.30 -10.03 4.18
C ARG A 58 9.22 -8.78 5.06
N LEU A 59 9.74 -7.66 4.59
CA LEU A 59 9.68 -6.39 5.31
C LEU A 59 8.25 -5.85 5.38
N ALA A 60 7.49 -5.93 4.29
CA ALA A 60 6.09 -5.53 4.24
C ALA A 60 5.24 -6.33 5.23
N ARG A 61 5.42 -7.66 5.31
CA ARG A 61 4.74 -8.52 6.30
C ARG A 61 5.07 -8.13 7.74
N LYS A 62 6.33 -7.79 8.03
CA LYS A 62 6.74 -7.29 9.36
C LYS A 62 6.10 -5.93 9.68
N GLY A 63 6.02 -5.03 8.70
CA GLY A 63 5.29 -3.76 8.84
C GLY A 63 3.81 -3.98 9.13
N ILE A 64 3.16 -4.90 8.41
CA ILE A 64 1.76 -5.30 8.62
C ILE A 64 1.53 -5.83 10.04
N GLU A 65 2.40 -6.69 10.56
CA GLU A 65 2.37 -7.17 11.95
C GLU A 65 2.45 -6.01 12.95
N GLY A 66 3.37 -5.08 12.72
CA GLY A 66 3.54 -3.87 13.55
C GLY A 66 2.30 -2.98 13.55
N ILE A 67 1.70 -2.73 12.38
CA ILE A 67 0.48 -1.92 12.25
C ILE A 67 -0.68 -2.56 13.01
N ARG A 68 -0.88 -3.88 12.86
CA ARG A 68 -1.94 -4.60 13.60
C ARG A 68 -1.74 -4.49 15.10
N THR A 69 -0.52 -4.71 15.57
CA THR A 69 -0.14 -4.60 16.99
C THR A 69 -0.35 -3.18 17.53
N GLY A 70 -0.09 -2.17 16.69
CA GLY A 70 -0.32 -0.75 17.01
C GLY A 70 -1.77 -0.29 16.90
N GLY A 71 -2.73 -1.21 16.66
CA GLY A 71 -4.15 -0.85 16.60
C GLY A 71 -4.63 -0.32 15.24
N GLY A 72 -3.85 -0.44 14.17
CA GLY A 72 -4.26 -0.09 12.80
C GLY A 72 -4.72 -1.29 11.96
N VAL A 73 -5.26 -0.99 10.78
CA VAL A 73 -5.75 -1.97 9.81
C VAL A 73 -4.91 -1.84 8.53
N PRO A 74 -3.93 -2.73 8.30
CA PRO A 74 -3.02 -2.59 7.17
C PRO A 74 -3.67 -3.06 5.87
N GLN A 75 -3.37 -2.36 4.76
CA GLN A 75 -3.70 -2.77 3.40
C GLN A 75 -2.45 -2.74 2.55
N ILE A 76 -2.01 -3.90 2.05
CA ILE A 76 -0.83 -3.98 1.20
C ILE A 76 -1.21 -3.76 -0.26
N TYR A 77 -0.40 -2.97 -0.95
CA TYR A 77 -0.49 -2.70 -2.38
C TYR A 77 0.92 -2.45 -2.91
N GLY A 78 1.08 -2.31 -4.22
CA GLY A 78 2.40 -2.15 -4.84
C GLY A 78 2.39 -1.22 -6.03
N ALA A 79 3.60 -0.94 -6.51
CA ALA A 79 3.87 -0.17 -7.71
C ALA A 79 4.90 -0.91 -8.57
N PRO A 80 4.99 -0.61 -9.88
CA PRO A 80 6.04 -1.15 -10.74
C PRO A 80 7.44 -0.84 -10.20
N THR A 81 8.42 -1.68 -10.54
CA THR A 81 9.83 -1.44 -10.22
C THR A 81 10.71 -1.74 -11.42
N ALA A 82 11.91 -1.19 -11.42
CA ALA A 82 12.91 -1.34 -12.47
C ALA A 82 14.27 -1.71 -11.84
N SER A 83 15.18 -2.22 -12.66
CA SER A 83 16.53 -2.58 -12.23
C SER A 83 17.54 -1.89 -13.11
N ASP A 84 18.12 -0.80 -12.59
CA ASP A 84 19.16 -0.07 -13.31
C ASP A 84 20.29 -1.02 -13.70
N GLY A 85 20.77 -1.82 -12.74
CA GLY A 85 21.88 -2.76 -12.95
C GLY A 85 21.63 -3.77 -14.08
N ILE A 86 20.39 -4.25 -14.26
CA ILE A 86 20.04 -5.16 -15.36
C ILE A 86 19.87 -4.38 -16.67
N MET A 87 19.30 -3.18 -16.61
CA MET A 87 18.98 -2.37 -17.77
C MET A 87 20.19 -1.63 -18.39
N MET A 88 21.32 -1.58 -17.67
CA MET A 88 22.55 -0.92 -18.13
C MET A 88 23.00 -1.45 -19.50
N GLY A 89 23.34 -0.51 -20.40
CA GLY A 89 23.95 -0.83 -21.69
C GLY A 89 22.97 -1.22 -22.81
N HIS A 90 21.66 -1.20 -22.58
CA HIS A 90 20.66 -1.41 -23.64
C HIS A 90 19.48 -0.43 -23.55
N GLN A 91 18.52 -0.56 -24.46
CA GLN A 91 17.38 0.35 -24.61
C GLN A 91 16.52 0.51 -23.35
N GLY A 92 16.62 -0.44 -22.40
CA GLY A 92 15.88 -0.42 -21.14
C GLY A 92 16.25 0.77 -20.25
N MET A 93 17.49 1.26 -20.34
CA MET A 93 17.94 2.39 -19.53
C MET A 93 17.16 3.69 -19.80
N ARG A 94 16.49 3.78 -20.96
CA ARG A 94 15.56 4.90 -21.27
C ARG A 94 14.37 4.96 -20.31
N TYR A 95 14.06 3.87 -19.61
CA TYR A 95 12.92 3.75 -18.71
C TYR A 95 13.28 3.88 -17.22
N SER A 96 14.57 3.94 -16.87
CA SER A 96 15.02 4.03 -15.48
C SER A 96 14.47 5.28 -14.78
N LEU A 97 14.79 6.49 -15.27
CA LEU A 97 14.41 7.72 -14.57
C LEU A 97 12.91 7.97 -14.55
N VAL A 98 12.20 7.66 -15.65
CA VAL A 98 10.73 7.84 -15.70
C VAL A 98 10.00 6.88 -14.75
N SER A 99 10.62 5.76 -14.37
CA SER A 99 10.03 4.86 -13.36
C SER A 99 9.78 5.56 -12.02
N ARG A 100 10.55 6.62 -11.69
CA ARG A 100 10.32 7.44 -10.50
C ARG A 100 8.94 8.10 -10.51
N GLU A 101 8.56 8.75 -11.62
CA GLU A 101 7.25 9.40 -11.75
C GLU A 101 6.14 8.36 -11.74
N VAL A 102 6.34 7.24 -12.46
CA VAL A 102 5.36 6.15 -12.48
C VAL A 102 5.12 5.58 -11.08
N ILE A 103 6.17 5.43 -10.26
CA ILE A 103 6.03 4.99 -8.87
C ILE A 103 5.29 6.05 -8.05
N ALA A 104 5.64 7.33 -8.18
CA ALA A 104 4.98 8.40 -7.46
C ALA A 104 3.47 8.44 -7.77
N ASP A 105 3.12 8.48 -9.06
CA ASP A 105 1.73 8.50 -9.52
C ASP A 105 0.99 7.22 -9.10
N SER A 106 1.63 6.06 -9.17
CA SER A 106 1.01 4.78 -8.74
C SER A 106 0.70 4.73 -7.25
N LEU A 107 1.44 5.46 -6.41
CA LEU A 107 1.21 5.51 -4.97
C LEU A 107 0.25 6.64 -4.55
N GLU A 108 0.12 7.68 -5.38
CA GLU A 108 -0.81 8.79 -5.17
C GLU A 108 -2.27 8.44 -5.54
N VAL A 109 -2.47 7.64 -6.60
CA VAL A 109 -3.78 7.13 -7.05
C VAL A 109 -4.38 6.14 -6.04
#